data_AF-A0A939IC81-F1
#
_entry.id   AF-A0A939IC81-F1
#
_cell.length_a   1.000
_cell.length_b   1.000
_cell.length_c   1.000
_cell.angle_alpha   90.00
_cell.angle_beta   90.00
_cell.angle_gamma   90.00
#
_symmetry.space_group_name_H-M   'P 1'
#
loop_
_entity.id
_entity.type
_entity.pdbx_description
1 polymer ?
#
loop_
_entity_poly.entity_id
_entity_poly.type
_entity_poly.pdbx_seq_one_letter_code
_entity_poly.pdbx_strand_id
1 'polypeptide(L)'
;MTWTFSTSIDDFRARAGEFLAARPAENTVLLTVVHQLAEAGPDAFGDRPPVFGWWRAEEGGPVEGAFLQTPPFSPRLSFMPEAAAAELAIRLAATGGRFTEVTGIGGGTGAVRAFAAAWT
;
A
#
# COMPACT_ATOMS: atom_id res chain seq x y z
N MET A 1 -6.46 -14.39 -5.20
CA MET A 1 -5.83 -13.07 -5.31
C MET A 1 -6.34 -12.23 -4.18
N THR A 2 -5.53 -11.95 -3.16
CA THR A 2 -6.04 -11.20 -2.01
C THR A 2 -5.00 -10.24 -1.48
N TRP A 3 -5.49 -9.06 -1.11
CA TRP A 3 -4.78 -8.18 -0.21
C TRP A 3 -4.67 -8.79 1.18
N THR A 4 -3.48 -8.65 1.76
CA THR A 4 -3.25 -8.77 3.20
C THR A 4 -2.98 -7.37 3.75
N PHE A 5 -3.68 -6.99 4.80
CA PHE A 5 -3.49 -5.70 5.48
C PHE A 5 -2.76 -5.90 6.81
N SER A 6 -1.90 -4.95 7.16
CA SER A 6 -1.13 -4.97 8.41
C SER A 6 -0.86 -3.55 8.90
N THR A 7 -0.59 -3.42 10.20
CA THR A 7 -0.05 -2.21 10.83
C THR A 7 1.42 -2.39 11.25
N SER A 8 2.03 -3.53 10.91
CA SER A 8 3.42 -3.85 11.22
C SER A 8 4.33 -3.52 10.03
N ILE A 9 5.29 -2.62 10.26
CA ILE A 9 6.33 -2.31 9.27
C ILE A 9 7.21 -3.53 9.01
N ASP A 10 7.48 -4.34 10.02
CA ASP A 10 8.36 -5.51 9.89
C ASP A 10 7.72 -6.57 8.99
N ASP A 11 6.42 -6.80 9.14
CA ASP A 11 5.67 -7.69 8.23
C ASP A 11 5.70 -7.16 6.80
N PHE A 12 5.47 -5.86 6.64
CA PHE A 12 5.48 -5.22 5.33
C PHE A 12 6.84 -5.36 4.65
N ARG A 13 7.93 -5.08 5.37
CA ARG A 13 9.31 -5.24 4.86
C ARG A 13 9.62 -6.69 4.52
N ALA A 14 9.24 -7.63 5.40
CA ALA A 14 9.48 -9.05 5.18
C ALA A 14 8.73 -9.61 3.97
N ARG A 15 7.55 -9.07 3.64
CA ARG A 15 6.72 -9.58 2.55
C ARG A 15 6.86 -8.83 1.23
N ALA A 16 6.97 -7.49 1.27
CA ALA A 16 6.97 -6.65 0.09
C ALA A 16 8.33 -6.00 -0.22
N GLY A 17 9.32 -6.12 0.67
CA GLY A 17 10.61 -5.44 0.52
C GLY A 17 11.35 -5.78 -0.78
N GLU A 18 11.51 -7.08 -1.08
CA GLU A 18 12.16 -7.53 -2.32
C GLU A 18 11.41 -7.07 -3.57
N PHE A 19 10.08 -7.14 -3.54
CA PHE A 19 9.22 -6.67 -4.63
C PHE A 19 9.42 -5.16 -4.89
N LEU A 20 9.42 -4.33 -3.84
CA LEU A 20 9.63 -2.89 -3.99
C LEU A 20 11.04 -2.58 -4.52
N ALA A 21 12.05 -3.28 -4.01
CA ALA A 21 13.45 -3.10 -4.39
C ALA A 21 13.75 -3.56 -5.83
N ALA A 22 12.94 -4.47 -6.40
CA ALA A 22 13.10 -4.91 -7.79
C ALA A 22 12.84 -3.79 -8.82
N ARG A 23 12.08 -2.77 -8.45
CA ARG A 23 11.77 -1.59 -9.30
C ARG A 23 11.87 -0.30 -8.48
N PRO A 24 13.09 0.11 -8.09
CA PRO A 24 13.27 1.14 -7.08
C PRO A 24 12.85 2.53 -7.57
N ALA A 25 12.99 2.83 -8.86
CA ALA A 25 12.56 4.11 -9.44
C ALA A 25 11.03 4.25 -9.40
N GLU A 26 10.31 3.18 -9.75
CA GLU A 26 8.85 3.16 -9.76
C GLU A 26 8.28 3.12 -8.33
N ASN A 27 9.01 2.54 -7.38
CA ASN A 27 8.60 2.40 -5.99
C ASN A 27 9.31 3.38 -5.03
N THR A 28 9.98 4.42 -5.55
CA THR A 28 10.84 5.31 -4.74
C THR A 28 10.10 5.88 -3.54
N VAL A 29 8.87 6.37 -3.72
CA VAL A 29 8.10 6.95 -2.61
C VAL A 29 7.84 5.93 -1.50
N LEU A 30 7.46 4.70 -1.85
CA LEU A 30 7.21 3.64 -0.86
C LEU A 30 8.50 3.28 -0.13
N LEU A 31 9.61 3.10 -0.86
CA LEU A 31 10.91 2.78 -0.28
C LEU A 31 11.41 3.89 0.67
N THR A 32 11.25 5.16 0.29
CA THR A 32 11.61 6.30 1.14
C THR A 32 10.77 6.34 2.41
N VAL A 33 9.45 6.15 2.32
CA VAL A 33 8.58 6.15 3.50
C VAL A 33 8.91 4.98 4.42
N VAL A 34 9.11 3.77 3.89
CA VAL A 34 9.53 2.61 4.69
C VAL A 34 10.86 2.86 5.39
N HIS A 35 11.83 3.45 4.70
CA HIS A 35 13.10 3.81 5.32
C HIS A 35 12.92 4.82 6.46
N GLN A 36 12.13 5.87 6.26
CA GLN A 36 11.87 6.88 7.30
C GLN A 36 11.15 6.29 8.51
N LEU A 37 10.14 5.43 8.30
CA LEU A 37 9.44 4.76 9.41
C LEU A 37 10.36 3.80 10.16
N ALA A 38 11.33 3.17 9.49
CA ALA A 38 12.29 2.29 10.14
C ALA A 38 13.30 3.05 11.02
N GLU A 39 13.72 4.25 10.61
CA GLU A 39 14.67 5.08 11.36
C GLU A 39 14.01 5.89 12.48
N ALA A 40 12.83 6.46 12.21
CA ALA A 40 12.16 7.42 13.09
C ALA A 40 10.94 6.84 13.82
N GLY A 41 10.56 5.59 13.53
CA GLY A 41 9.41 4.92 14.14
C GLY A 41 8.07 5.14 13.41
N PRO A 42 7.01 4.45 13.85
CA PRO A 42 5.70 4.48 13.18
C PRO A 42 5.03 5.86 13.17
N ASP A 43 5.35 6.71 14.15
CA ASP A 43 4.72 8.02 14.34
C ASP A 43 5.43 9.15 13.57
N ALA A 44 6.43 8.83 12.73
CA ALA A 44 7.28 9.80 12.03
C ALA A 44 6.51 10.80 11.12
N PHE A 45 5.28 10.47 10.74
CA PHE A 45 4.45 11.26 9.82
C PHE A 45 3.15 11.77 10.44
N GLY A 46 2.80 11.34 11.65
CA GLY A 46 1.56 11.70 12.31
C GLY A 46 1.18 10.72 13.43
N ASP A 47 0.16 11.12 14.20
CA ASP A 47 -0.25 10.42 15.43
C ASP A 47 -1.14 9.19 15.18
N ARG A 48 -1.46 8.91 13.91
CA ARG A 48 -2.24 7.72 13.52
C ARG A 48 -1.29 6.66 12.97
N PRO A 49 -1.48 5.38 13.34
CA PRO A 49 -0.57 4.33 12.94
C PRO A 49 -0.55 4.17 11.41
N PRO A 50 0.63 3.90 10.82
CA PRO A 50 0.71 3.57 9.42
C PRO A 50 -0.01 2.26 9.13
N VAL A 51 -0.65 2.20 7.96
CA VAL A 51 -1.25 0.97 7.46
C VAL A 51 -0.53 0.53 6.20
N PHE A 52 -0.42 -0.79 6.05
CA PHE A 52 0.31 -1.43 4.99
C PHE A 52 -0.55 -2.51 4.34
N GLY A 53 -0.22 -2.85 3.10
CA GLY A 53 -0.69 -4.09 2.54
C GLY A 53 0.10 -4.55 1.33
N TRP A 54 0.00 -5.84 1.06
CA TRP A 54 0.59 -6.50 -0.09
C TRP A 54 -0.42 -7.43 -0.76
N TRP A 55 -0.28 -7.57 -2.06
CA TRP A 55 -1.16 -8.34 -2.93
C TRP A 55 -0.37 -9.42 -3.66
N ARG A 56 -1.02 -10.58 -3.82
CA ARG A 56 -0.53 -11.71 -4.59
C ARG A 56 -1.64 -12.16 -5.53
N ALA A 57 -1.30 -12.51 -6.77
CA ALA A 57 -2.25 -13.12 -7.68
C ALA A 57 -2.78 -14.44 -7.10
N GLU A 58 -1.89 -15.23 -6.50
CA GLU A 58 -2.21 -16.54 -5.92
C GLU A 58 -1.76 -16.64 -4.47
N GLU A 59 -2.44 -17.48 -3.69
CA GLU A 59 -2.04 -17.74 -2.31
C GLU A 59 -0.68 -18.44 -2.29
N GLY A 60 0.26 -17.93 -1.48
CA GLY A 60 1.65 -18.39 -1.48
C GLY A 60 2.52 -17.90 -2.64
N GLY A 61 1.95 -17.16 -3.61
CA GLY A 61 2.67 -16.57 -4.73
C GLY A 61 3.58 -15.38 -4.34
N PRO A 62 4.36 -14.85 -5.30
CA PRO A 62 5.14 -13.64 -5.08
C PRO A 62 4.24 -12.43 -4.83
N VAL A 63 4.78 -11.41 -4.16
CA VAL A 63 4.11 -10.10 -4.08
C VAL A 63 4.20 -9.42 -5.43
N GLU A 64 3.07 -8.91 -5.91
CA GLU A 64 2.95 -8.24 -7.21
C GLU A 64 2.29 -6.85 -7.09
N GLY A 65 1.89 -6.48 -5.87
CA GLY A 65 1.39 -5.15 -5.55
C GLY A 65 1.54 -4.85 -4.07
N ALA A 66 1.73 -3.57 -3.75
CA ALA A 66 1.84 -3.11 -2.39
C ALA A 66 1.21 -1.71 -2.25
N PHE A 67 0.74 -1.40 -1.05
CA PHE A 67 0.43 -0.02 -0.68
C PHE A 67 0.88 0.24 0.75
N LEU A 68 1.08 1.51 1.05
CA LEU A 68 1.17 2.01 2.41
C LEU A 68 0.42 3.32 2.54
N GLN A 69 0.01 3.65 3.76
CA GLN A 69 -0.49 4.95 4.13
C GLN A 69 0.07 5.35 5.48
N THR A 70 0.54 6.58 5.56
CA THR A 70 0.94 7.25 6.80
C THR A 70 -0.04 8.41 7.03
N PRO A 71 -1.15 8.21 7.77
CA PRO A 71 -2.11 9.29 7.92
C PRO A 71 -1.45 10.51 8.62
N PRO A 72 -1.78 11.74 8.20
CA PRO A 72 -2.95 12.14 7.40
C PRO A 72 -2.78 12.02 5.88
N PHE A 73 -1.64 11.55 5.39
CA PHE A 73 -1.39 11.46 3.95
C PHE A 73 -2.24 10.37 3.29
N SER A 74 -2.60 10.58 2.03
CA SER A 74 -3.34 9.60 1.21
C SER A 74 -2.50 8.35 0.94
N PRO A 75 -3.12 7.16 0.80
CA PRO A 75 -2.39 5.95 0.48
C PRO A 75 -1.58 6.08 -0.82
N ARG A 76 -0.42 5.43 -0.82
CA ARG A 76 0.51 5.35 -1.94
C ARG A 76 0.58 3.92 -2.45
N LEU A 77 0.33 3.77 -3.74
CA LEU A 77 0.36 2.49 -4.46
C LEU A 77 1.73 2.26 -5.08
N SER A 78 2.21 1.01 -5.04
CA SER A 78 3.37 0.56 -5.79
C SER A 78 3.09 0.54 -7.29
N PHE A 79 4.12 0.26 -8.08
CA PHE A 79 3.90 -0.26 -9.44
C PHE A 79 3.23 -1.64 -9.35
N MET A 80 2.01 -1.79 -9.87
CA MET A 80 1.25 -3.05 -9.77
C MET A 80 0.19 -3.17 -10.87
N PRO A 81 -0.38 -4.37 -11.10
CA PRO A 81 -1.49 -4.56 -12.03
C PRO A 81 -2.73 -3.71 -11.65
N GLU A 82 -3.46 -3.24 -12.67
CA GLU A 82 -4.70 -2.48 -12.46
C GLU A 82 -5.77 -3.29 -11.69
N ALA A 83 -5.82 -4.60 -11.90
CA ALA A 83 -6.71 -5.50 -11.16
C ALA A 83 -6.42 -5.49 -9.65
N ALA A 84 -5.15 -5.45 -9.25
CA ALA A 84 -4.77 -5.36 -7.83
C ALA A 84 -5.23 -4.02 -7.23
N ALA A 85 -5.14 -2.93 -8.00
CA ALA A 85 -5.60 -1.61 -7.58
C ALA A 85 -7.12 -1.51 -7.42
N ALA A 86 -7.87 -2.08 -8.37
CA ALA A 86 -9.33 -2.15 -8.29
C ALA A 86 -9.78 -3.01 -7.10
N GLU A 87 -9.13 -4.15 -6.87
CA GLU A 87 -9.42 -5.00 -5.70
C GLU A 87 -9.10 -4.26 -4.39
N LEU A 88 -8.00 -3.49 -4.34
CA LEU A 88 -7.64 -2.70 -3.16
C LEU A 88 -8.74 -1.70 -2.81
N ALA A 89 -9.30 -1.01 -3.82
CA ALA A 89 -10.38 -0.05 -3.63
C ALA A 89 -11.59 -0.70 -2.96
N ILE A 90 -12.05 -1.84 -3.50
CA ILE A 90 -13.17 -2.60 -2.95
C ILE A 90 -12.88 -3.04 -1.51
N ARG A 91 -11.67 -3.54 -1.24
CA ARG A 91 -11.28 -4.05 0.09
C ARG A 91 -11.15 -2.94 1.12
N LEU A 92 -10.58 -1.79 0.76
CA LEU A 92 -10.48 -0.63 1.66
C LEU A 92 -11.86 -0.03 1.93
N ALA A 93 -12.71 0.11 0.90
CA ALA A 93 -14.09 0.57 1.06
C ALA A 93 -14.90 -0.35 2.00
N ALA A 94 -14.78 -1.67 1.83
CA ALA A 94 -15.45 -2.65 2.67
C ALA A 94 -14.92 -2.68 4.12
N THR A 95 -13.63 -2.39 4.32
CA THR A 95 -13.03 -2.33 5.68
C THR A 95 -13.44 -1.03 6.40
N GLY A 96 -13.68 0.04 5.64
CA GLY A 96 -14.18 1.32 6.12
C GLY A 96 -13.15 2.17 6.88
N GLY A 97 -13.58 3.38 7.26
CA GLY A 97 -12.73 4.42 7.89
C GLY A 97 -12.13 4.05 9.24
N ARG A 98 -12.55 2.92 9.85
CA ARG A 98 -11.96 2.41 11.10
C ARG A 98 -10.54 1.88 10.89
N PHE A 99 -10.26 1.33 9.71
CA PHE A 99 -8.92 0.86 9.38
C PHE A 99 -8.04 2.00 8.89
N THR A 100 -8.51 2.73 7.88
CA THR A 100 -7.89 3.97 7.45
C THR A 100 -8.88 4.83 6.68
N GLU A 101 -8.68 6.13 6.74
CA GLU A 101 -9.46 7.10 5.99
C GLU A 101 -8.79 7.35 4.63
N VAL A 102 -9.56 7.18 3.55
CA VAL A 102 -9.07 7.36 2.17
C VAL A 102 -9.74 8.59 1.58
N THR A 103 -9.03 9.71 1.59
CA THR A 103 -9.47 10.99 1.00
C THR A 103 -8.92 11.22 -0.42
N GLY A 104 -8.01 10.35 -0.86
CA GLY A 104 -7.34 10.39 -2.15
C GLY A 104 -6.44 9.18 -2.33
N ILE A 105 -5.79 9.06 -3.48
CA ILE A 105 -4.84 7.97 -3.75
C ILE A 105 -3.71 8.47 -4.65
N GLY A 106 -2.48 7.99 -4.43
CA GLY A 106 -1.32 8.34 -5.25
C GLY A 106 -0.59 7.11 -5.77
N GLY A 107 -0.14 7.13 -7.02
CA GLY A 107 0.54 6.01 -7.66
C GLY A 107 0.65 6.21 -9.17
N GLY A 108 0.97 5.14 -9.91
CA GLY A 108 0.95 5.16 -11.37
C GLY A 108 -0.45 5.42 -11.91
N THR A 109 -0.56 6.16 -13.03
CA THR A 109 -1.84 6.63 -13.59
C THR A 109 -2.85 5.50 -13.83
N GLY A 110 -2.42 4.35 -14.35
CA GLY A 110 -3.30 3.19 -14.57
C GLY A 110 -3.87 2.64 -13.27
N ALA A 111 -3.01 2.36 -12.28
CA ALA A 111 -3.42 1.88 -10.97
C ALA A 111 -4.35 2.87 -10.24
N VAL A 112 -4.05 4.17 -10.27
CA VAL A 112 -4.89 5.22 -9.67
C VAL A 112 -6.27 5.27 -10.33
N ARG A 113 -6.35 5.20 -11.67
CA ARG A 113 -7.63 5.18 -12.40
C ARG A 113 -8.44 3.92 -12.09
N ALA A 114 -7.79 2.76 -12.09
CA ALA A 114 -8.45 1.49 -11.77
C ALA A 114 -8.97 1.47 -10.33
N PHE A 115 -8.20 1.97 -9.37
CA PHE A 115 -8.64 2.17 -7.99
C PHE A 115 -9.86 3.08 -7.93
N ALA A 116 -9.77 4.28 -8.54
CA ALA A 116 -10.84 5.27 -8.49
C ALA A 116 -12.14 4.77 -9.14
N ALA A 117 -12.05 4.01 -10.24
CA ALA A 117 -13.21 3.43 -10.91
C ALA A 117 -13.93 2.36 -10.06
N ALA A 118 -13.22 1.70 -9.16
CA ALA A 118 -13.75 0.66 -8.28
C ALA A 118 -14.13 1.17 -6.87
N TRP A 119 -13.91 2.45 -6.58
CA TRP A 119 -14.21 3.06 -5.28
C TRP A 119 -15.70 3.40 -5.16
N THR A 120 -16.40 2.76 -4.22
CA THR A 120 -17.82 2.96 -3.91
C THR A 120 -18.03 2.97 -2.41
#